data_AF-K7CCX1-F1
#
_entry.id   AF-K7CCX1-F1
#
_cell.length_a   1.000
_cell.length_b   1.000
_cell.length_c   1.000
_cell.angle_alpha   90.00
_cell.angle_beta   90.00
_cell.angle_gamma   90.00
#
_symmetry.space_group_name_H-M   'P 1'
#
loop_
_entity.id
_entity.type
_entity.pdbx_description
1 polymer ?
#
loop_
_entity_poly.entity_id
_entity_poly.type
_entity_poly.pdbx_seq_one_letter_code
_entity_poly.pdbx_strand_id
1 'polypeptide(L)'
;MRPDRAEAPGPPAMAAGGPAAGSAAPISSTSSLPLAALNMRVRRRLSLFLNVRTQVAADWTALAEEMDFEYLEIRQLETHADPTGRLLDAWQGRPGASVGRLLELLTKLGRDDVLLELGPSIGHMPERFDAFICYCPSDIQFVQEMIRQLEQTNYRLKLCVSDRDVLPGTCVWSIASELIEKRCRRMVVVVSDDYLQSKECDFQTKFALSLSPGAHQKRLIPIKYKAMKKEFPSILRFITVCDYTNPCTKSWFWTRLAKALSLP
;
A
#
# COMPACT_ATOMS: atom_id res chain seq x y z
N MET A 1 -65.54 -18.55 48.23
CA MET A 1 -66.08 -17.79 47.08
C MET A 1 -64.95 -16.92 46.54
N ARG A 2 -64.81 -16.81 45.21
CA ARG A 2 -63.67 -16.30 44.39
C ARG A 2 -62.93 -15.07 44.94
N PRO A 3 -61.62 -14.93 44.63
CA PRO A 3 -61.14 -14.15 43.45
C PRO A 3 -59.86 -14.78 42.83
N ASP A 4 -59.18 -14.34 41.77
CA ASP A 4 -59.36 -13.36 40.70
C ASP A 4 -58.44 -13.84 39.55
N ARG A 5 -58.84 -13.65 38.29
CA ARG A 5 -58.03 -13.98 37.10
C ARG A 5 -57.17 -12.76 36.73
N ALA A 6 -55.85 -12.91 36.70
CA ALA A 6 -54.94 -11.91 36.18
C ALA A 6 -54.74 -12.07 34.66
N GLU A 7 -55.00 -10.99 33.95
CA GLU A 7 -54.91 -10.78 32.51
C GLU A 7 -53.46 -10.43 32.10
N ALA A 8 -52.97 -11.02 30.99
CA ALA A 8 -51.62 -10.79 30.47
C ALA A 8 -51.58 -9.58 29.52
N PRO A 9 -50.50 -8.77 29.49
CA PRO A 9 -50.45 -7.58 28.67
C PRO A 9 -50.05 -7.89 27.22
N GLY A 10 -50.74 -7.25 26.27
CA GLY A 10 -50.46 -7.31 24.83
C GLY A 10 -49.18 -6.57 24.40
N PRO A 11 -48.72 -6.78 23.15
CA PRO A 11 -47.44 -6.24 22.67
C PRO A 11 -47.57 -4.75 22.29
N PRO A 12 -46.51 -3.93 22.45
CA PRO A 12 -46.56 -2.53 22.07
C PRO A 12 -46.22 -2.31 20.58
N ALA A 13 -46.78 -1.22 20.08
CA ALA A 13 -46.85 -0.82 18.69
C ALA A 13 -45.54 -0.25 18.10
N MET A 14 -45.47 -0.35 16.77
CA MET A 14 -44.48 0.19 15.85
C MET A 14 -44.39 1.73 15.93
N ALA A 15 -43.18 2.26 16.05
CA ALA A 15 -42.87 3.67 15.80
C ALA A 15 -41.93 3.79 14.58
N ALA A 16 -42.37 4.56 13.60
CA ALA A 16 -41.63 4.94 12.41
C ALA A 16 -40.92 6.30 12.62
N GLY A 17 -39.74 6.48 12.01
CA GLY A 17 -39.28 7.80 11.54
C GLY A 17 -37.88 8.29 11.94
N GLY A 18 -36.90 8.08 11.05
CA GLY A 18 -35.86 9.05 10.65
C GLY A 18 -34.47 9.01 11.34
N PRO A 19 -33.42 9.61 10.75
CA PRO A 19 -33.05 9.75 9.34
C PRO A 19 -31.81 8.90 8.99
N ALA A 20 -31.59 8.69 7.69
CA ALA A 20 -30.40 8.05 7.13
C ALA A 20 -29.14 8.86 7.47
N ALA A 21 -28.38 8.40 8.46
CA ALA A 21 -27.02 8.85 8.69
C ALA A 21 -26.14 8.32 7.56
N GLY A 22 -25.60 9.25 6.76
CA GLY A 22 -24.65 8.97 5.71
C GLY A 22 -23.51 8.10 6.24
N SER A 23 -23.21 7.05 5.47
CA SER A 23 -22.08 6.16 5.70
C SER A 23 -20.76 6.91 5.56
N ALA A 24 -20.35 7.62 6.60
CA ALA A 24 -18.97 8.04 6.77
C ALA A 24 -18.15 6.78 7.09
N ALA A 25 -17.36 6.32 6.12
CA ALA A 25 -16.38 5.26 6.33
C ALA A 25 -15.44 5.65 7.50
N PRO A 26 -15.02 4.70 8.35
CA PRO A 26 -14.35 5.02 9.60
C PRO A 26 -12.98 5.64 9.33
N ILE A 27 -12.79 6.86 9.83
CA ILE A 27 -11.58 7.69 9.77
C ILE A 27 -10.43 7.13 10.64
N SER A 28 -10.63 5.97 11.29
CA SER A 28 -9.74 5.47 12.34
C SER A 28 -8.47 4.77 11.84
N SER A 29 -8.40 4.37 10.56
CA SER A 29 -7.34 3.46 10.09
C SER A 29 -6.19 4.15 9.35
N THR A 30 -6.35 5.41 8.92
CA THR A 30 -5.38 6.15 8.09
C THR A 30 -4.33 6.92 8.89
N SER A 31 -4.56 7.14 10.18
CA SER A 31 -3.68 7.90 11.08
C SER A 31 -2.28 7.31 11.27
N SER A 32 -2.15 5.98 11.14
CA SER A 32 -0.89 5.25 11.31
C SER A 32 -0.18 4.87 10.02
N LEU A 33 -0.75 5.21 8.85
CA LEU A 33 -0.12 4.86 7.58
C LEU A 33 1.05 5.82 7.31
N PRO A 34 2.29 5.34 7.13
CA PRO A 34 3.38 6.22 6.73
C PRO A 34 3.15 6.73 5.32
N LEU A 35 3.67 7.93 5.04
CA LEU A 35 3.51 8.59 3.73
C LEU A 35 3.99 7.75 2.56
N ALA A 36 4.98 6.87 2.77
CA ALA A 36 5.43 5.91 1.78
C ALA A 36 4.27 5.13 1.15
N ALA A 37 3.24 4.80 1.94
CA ALA A 37 2.06 4.07 1.48
C ALA A 37 1.15 4.87 0.54
N LEU A 38 1.26 6.20 0.43
CA LEU A 38 0.40 6.98 -0.47
C LEU A 38 0.54 6.54 -1.92
N ASN A 39 -0.61 6.34 -2.60
CA ASN A 39 -0.65 6.00 -4.02
C ASN A 39 0.06 7.07 -4.86
N MET A 40 0.74 6.65 -5.92
CA MET A 40 1.38 7.55 -6.89
C MET A 40 0.40 8.52 -7.56
N ARG A 41 -0.84 8.08 -7.84
CA ARG A 41 -1.89 8.99 -8.32
C ARG A 41 -2.18 10.08 -7.31
N VAL A 42 -2.28 9.74 -6.03
CA VAL A 42 -2.53 10.71 -4.96
C VAL A 42 -1.35 11.66 -4.81
N ARG A 43 -0.10 11.15 -4.79
CA ARG A 43 1.11 11.99 -4.72
C ARG A 43 1.23 12.95 -5.90
N ARG A 44 1.05 12.47 -7.13
CA ARG A 44 1.11 13.32 -8.33
C ARG A 44 0.04 14.39 -8.31
N ARG A 45 -1.17 14.04 -7.89
CA ARG A 45 -2.26 15.01 -7.76
C ARG A 45 -1.96 16.02 -6.66
N LEU A 46 -1.46 15.61 -5.50
CA LEU A 46 -0.99 16.53 -4.45
C LEU A 46 0.01 17.54 -5.02
N SER A 47 1.03 17.07 -5.76
CA SER A 47 1.98 17.95 -6.43
C SER A 47 1.31 18.93 -7.40
N LEU A 48 0.33 18.47 -8.19
CA LEU A 48 -0.42 19.35 -9.11
C LEU A 48 -1.26 20.42 -8.39
N PHE A 49 -1.83 20.10 -7.23
CA PHE A 49 -2.64 21.04 -6.46
C PHE A 49 -1.82 22.02 -5.61
N LEU A 50 -0.65 21.59 -5.11
CA LEU A 50 0.15 22.33 -4.14
C LEU A 50 1.36 23.04 -4.74
N ASN A 51 1.93 22.58 -5.86
CA ASN A 51 3.03 23.29 -6.53
C ASN A 51 2.57 24.56 -7.25
N VAL A 52 1.27 24.70 -7.53
CA VAL A 52 0.72 25.90 -8.17
C VAL A 52 0.66 27.02 -7.13
N ARG A 53 1.47 28.05 -7.35
CA ARG A 53 1.42 29.27 -6.54
C ARG A 53 0.16 30.05 -6.88
N THR A 54 -0.77 30.14 -5.94
CA THR A 54 -1.96 30.97 -6.06
C THR A 54 -2.00 31.96 -4.90
N GLN A 55 -2.63 33.12 -5.10
CA GLN A 55 -2.80 34.10 -4.02
C GLN A 55 -3.90 33.71 -3.00
N VAL A 56 -4.72 32.71 -3.33
CA VAL A 56 -5.97 32.43 -2.63
C VAL A 56 -5.91 31.13 -1.83
N ALA A 57 -5.02 30.21 -2.19
CA ALA A 57 -4.87 28.92 -1.52
C ALA A 57 -3.42 28.69 -1.06
N ALA A 58 -3.28 28.13 0.14
CA ALA A 58 -1.99 27.71 0.69
C ALA A 58 -1.29 26.74 -0.27
N ASP A 59 -0.01 26.98 -0.54
CA ASP A 59 0.80 26.16 -1.42
C ASP A 59 1.66 25.15 -0.63
N TRP A 60 2.54 24.45 -1.32
CA TRP A 60 3.46 23.50 -0.71
C TRP A 60 4.42 24.14 0.31
N THR A 61 4.67 25.45 0.26
CA THR A 61 5.56 26.14 1.21
C THR A 61 4.88 26.31 2.56
N ALA A 62 3.62 26.74 2.57
CA ALA A 62 2.81 26.79 3.79
C ALA A 62 2.63 25.38 4.41
N LEU A 63 2.50 24.35 3.57
CA LEU A 63 2.49 22.97 4.03
C LEU A 63 3.84 22.54 4.64
N ALA A 64 4.96 22.98 4.08
CA ALA A 64 6.29 22.68 4.60
C ALA A 64 6.52 23.35 5.96
N GLU A 65 6.08 24.60 6.13
CA GLU A 65 6.15 25.32 7.41
C GLU A 65 5.37 24.58 8.51
N GLU A 66 4.17 24.10 8.21
CA GLU A 66 3.36 23.28 9.12
C GLU A 66 3.94 21.88 9.42
N MET A 67 4.89 21.41 8.59
CA MET A 67 5.68 20.19 8.80
C MET A 67 7.02 20.48 9.52
N ASP A 68 7.16 21.68 10.08
CA ASP A 68 8.36 22.18 10.77
C ASP A 68 9.62 22.21 9.89
N PHE A 69 9.48 22.44 8.58
CA PHE A 69 10.65 22.69 7.71
C PHE A 69 11.14 24.12 7.87
N GLU A 70 12.45 24.28 8.00
CA GLU A 70 13.08 25.59 8.09
C GLU A 70 13.10 26.29 6.73
N TYR A 71 13.14 27.63 6.76
CA TYR A 71 13.16 28.46 5.55
C TYR A 71 14.23 28.05 4.53
N LEU A 72 15.44 27.69 4.99
CA LEU A 72 16.53 27.26 4.09
C LEU A 72 16.24 25.91 3.44
N GLU A 73 15.57 24.99 4.14
CA GLU A 73 15.13 23.71 3.57
C GLU A 73 14.05 23.93 2.52
N ILE A 74 13.09 24.81 2.80
CA ILE A 74 12.05 25.20 1.83
C ILE A 74 12.70 25.82 0.58
N ARG A 75 13.65 26.74 0.74
CA ARG A 75 14.43 27.31 -0.37
C ARG A 75 15.16 26.25 -1.19
N GLN A 76 15.75 25.24 -0.53
CA GLN A 76 16.41 24.14 -1.22
C GLN A 76 15.42 23.28 -2.01
N LEU A 77 14.25 22.98 -1.43
CA LEU A 77 13.19 22.22 -2.09
C LEU A 77 12.63 22.95 -3.32
N GLU A 78 12.54 24.28 -3.28
CA GLU A 78 12.05 25.12 -4.39
C GLU A 78 12.88 24.96 -5.67
N THR A 79 14.16 24.58 -5.56
CA THR A 79 15.04 24.35 -6.71
C THR A 79 14.69 23.09 -7.52
N HIS A 80 13.83 22.22 -6.98
CA HIS A 80 13.46 20.96 -7.62
C HIS A 80 12.25 21.15 -8.56
N ALA A 81 12.19 20.32 -9.61
CA ALA A 81 11.07 20.34 -10.56
C ALA A 81 9.71 19.95 -9.93
N ASP A 82 9.72 19.14 -8.85
CA ASP A 82 8.54 18.82 -8.05
C ASP A 82 8.82 19.04 -6.55
N PRO A 83 8.63 20.28 -6.05
CA PRO A 83 8.87 20.62 -4.66
C PRO A 83 8.00 19.84 -3.68
N THR A 84 6.69 19.70 -3.95
CA THR A 84 5.78 18.91 -3.11
C THR A 84 6.21 17.45 -3.02
N GLY A 85 6.55 16.81 -4.14
CA GLY A 85 7.01 15.43 -4.15
C GLY A 85 8.27 15.23 -3.29
N ARG A 86 9.22 16.16 -3.39
CA ARG A 86 10.45 16.16 -2.59
C ARG A 86 10.21 16.47 -1.12
N LEU A 87 9.29 17.38 -0.80
CA LEU A 87 8.85 17.66 0.57
C LEU A 87 8.30 16.39 1.23
N LEU A 88 7.40 15.67 0.54
CA LEU A 88 6.81 14.42 1.05
C LEU A 88 7.84 13.30 1.25
N ASP A 89 8.92 13.29 0.46
CA ASP A 89 10.02 12.34 0.61
C ASP A 89 10.97 12.73 1.75
N ALA A 90 11.26 14.02 1.91
CA ALA A 90 12.05 14.51 3.05
C ALA A 90 11.28 14.33 4.38
N TRP A 91 9.97 14.56 4.37
CA TRP A 91 9.14 14.44 5.57
C TRP A 91 9.03 12.99 6.06
N GLN A 92 9.12 11.98 5.19
CA GLN A 92 9.13 10.56 5.60
C GLN A 92 10.22 10.22 6.62
N GLY A 93 11.34 10.94 6.62
CA GLY A 93 12.42 10.73 7.58
C GLY A 93 12.20 11.41 8.94
N ARG A 94 11.14 12.20 9.09
CA ARG A 94 10.86 12.99 10.30
C ARG A 94 9.82 12.30 11.20
N PRO A 95 9.89 12.49 12.53
CA PRO A 95 8.89 11.96 13.45
C PRO A 95 7.51 12.57 13.16
N GLY A 96 6.45 11.75 13.24
CA GLY A 96 5.07 12.18 13.00
C GLY A 96 4.61 12.16 11.53
N ALA A 97 5.46 11.70 10.61
CA ALA A 97 5.14 11.60 9.20
C ALA A 97 4.13 10.48 8.89
N SER A 98 2.85 10.83 8.80
CA SER A 98 1.78 9.90 8.44
C SER A 98 0.78 10.51 7.46
N VAL A 99 0.04 9.64 6.76
CA VAL A 99 -1.04 10.03 5.85
C VAL A 99 -2.16 10.74 6.61
N GLY A 100 -2.52 10.28 7.80
CA GLY A 100 -3.49 10.98 8.63
C GLY A 100 -3.01 12.37 9.03
N ARG A 101 -1.73 12.52 9.43
CA ARG A 101 -1.17 13.83 9.74
C ARG A 101 -1.17 14.75 8.53
N LEU A 102 -0.88 14.24 7.33
CA LEU A 102 -0.98 15.02 6.09
C LEU A 102 -2.41 15.56 5.88
N LEU A 103 -3.43 14.73 6.09
CA LEU A 103 -4.83 15.14 5.95
C LEU A 103 -5.23 16.19 6.98
N GLU A 104 -4.73 16.07 8.22
CA GLU A 104 -4.94 17.09 9.27
C GLU A 104 -4.32 18.43 8.86
N LEU A 105 -3.07 18.42 8.36
CA LEU A 105 -2.40 19.63 7.90
C LEU A 105 -3.11 20.27 6.71
N LEU A 106 -3.57 19.48 5.73
CA LEU A 106 -4.35 19.98 4.59
C LEU A 106 -5.69 20.59 5.03
N THR A 107 -6.35 20.00 6.02
CA THR A 107 -7.55 20.57 6.64
C THR A 107 -7.24 21.90 7.31
N LYS A 108 -6.15 21.97 8.08
CA LYS A 108 -5.72 23.20 8.76
C LYS A 108 -5.43 24.34 7.77
N LEU A 109 -4.87 24.00 6.61
CA LEU A 109 -4.57 24.95 5.53
C LEU A 109 -5.78 25.31 4.66
N GLY A 110 -6.98 24.77 4.95
CA GLY A 110 -8.19 25.03 4.17
C GLY A 110 -8.16 24.50 2.75
N ARG A 111 -7.37 23.46 2.47
CA ARG A 111 -7.28 22.80 1.16
C ARG A 111 -8.39 21.77 0.96
N ASP A 112 -9.64 22.21 1.13
CA ASP A 112 -10.83 21.38 0.97
C ASP A 112 -10.95 20.81 -0.45
N ASP A 113 -10.43 21.54 -1.45
CA ASP A 113 -10.33 21.10 -2.85
C ASP A 113 -9.51 19.80 -2.98
N VAL A 114 -8.37 19.74 -2.29
CA VAL A 114 -7.49 18.55 -2.28
C VAL A 114 -8.15 17.41 -1.52
N LEU A 115 -8.81 17.70 -0.39
CA LEU A 115 -9.46 16.69 0.44
C LEU A 115 -10.68 16.06 -0.24
N LEU A 116 -11.51 16.85 -0.91
CA LEU A 116 -12.66 16.35 -1.67
C LEU A 116 -12.20 15.42 -2.81
N GLU A 117 -11.12 15.80 -3.47
CA GLU A 117 -10.65 15.11 -4.66
C GLU A 117 -9.81 13.85 -4.35
N LEU A 118 -9.03 13.88 -3.25
CA LEU A 118 -8.11 12.80 -2.89
C LEU A 118 -8.58 11.97 -1.70
N GLY A 119 -9.46 12.49 -0.86
CA GLY A 119 -10.04 11.81 0.30
C GLY A 119 -10.61 10.43 -0.04
N PRO A 120 -11.41 10.27 -1.10
CA PRO A 120 -11.89 8.95 -1.52
C PRO A 120 -10.74 8.00 -1.87
N SER A 121 -9.69 8.47 -2.56
CA SER A 121 -8.56 7.62 -2.95
C SER A 121 -7.69 7.20 -1.77
N ILE A 122 -7.61 8.04 -0.73
CA ILE A 122 -6.85 7.76 0.49
C ILE A 122 -7.65 6.85 1.45
N GLY A 123 -8.95 7.09 1.58
CA GLY A 123 -9.85 6.28 2.39
C GLY A 123 -10.07 4.85 1.85
N HIS A 124 -9.89 4.63 0.55
CA HIS A 124 -9.96 3.30 -0.07
C HIS A 124 -8.62 2.54 -0.05
N MET A 125 -7.56 3.08 0.57
CA MET A 125 -6.30 2.35 0.69
C MET A 125 -6.51 1.08 1.53
N PRO A 126 -6.12 -0.10 1.02
CA PRO A 126 -6.37 -1.33 1.74
C PRO A 126 -5.54 -1.37 3.03
N GLU A 127 -6.20 -1.67 4.14
CA GLU A 127 -5.52 -1.83 5.44
C GLU A 127 -4.51 -2.97 5.46
N ARG A 128 -4.59 -3.92 4.51
CA ARG A 128 -3.65 -5.04 4.32
C ARG A 128 -3.56 -5.43 2.85
N PHE A 129 -2.36 -5.84 2.44
CA PHE A 129 -2.04 -6.40 1.14
C PHE A 129 -1.89 -7.92 1.23
N ASP A 130 -2.33 -8.61 0.18
CA ASP A 130 -2.16 -10.06 0.07
C ASP A 130 -0.69 -10.39 -0.17
N ALA A 131 -0.01 -9.59 -0.99
CA ALA A 131 1.43 -9.74 -1.18
C ALA A 131 2.16 -8.46 -1.61
N PHE A 132 3.42 -8.41 -1.19
CA PHE A 132 4.44 -7.49 -1.70
C PHE A 132 5.32 -8.18 -2.73
N ILE A 133 5.57 -7.52 -3.86
CA ILE A 133 6.41 -8.03 -4.94
C ILE A 133 7.77 -7.33 -4.86
N CYS A 134 8.78 -8.10 -4.47
CA CYS A 134 10.17 -7.69 -4.46
C CYS A 134 10.86 -8.18 -5.74
N TYR A 135 11.44 -7.27 -6.51
CA TYR A 135 12.09 -7.57 -7.79
C TYR A 135 13.19 -6.54 -8.07
N CYS A 136 14.11 -6.87 -8.98
CA CYS A 136 15.13 -5.94 -9.47
C CYS A 136 14.58 -5.14 -10.67
N PRO A 137 14.91 -3.85 -10.87
CA PRO A 137 14.42 -3.07 -12.01
C PRO A 137 14.61 -3.75 -13.38
N SER A 138 15.68 -4.55 -13.56
CA SER A 138 15.93 -5.34 -14.76
C SER A 138 14.85 -6.39 -15.07
N ASP A 139 14.07 -6.82 -14.08
CA ASP A 139 13.02 -7.83 -14.18
C ASP A 139 11.60 -7.23 -14.31
N ILE A 140 11.50 -5.91 -14.49
CA ILE A 140 10.23 -5.17 -14.51
C ILE A 140 9.23 -5.70 -15.52
N GLN A 141 9.67 -6.08 -16.72
CA GLN A 141 8.80 -6.59 -17.78
C GLN A 141 8.05 -7.86 -17.36
N PHE A 142 8.74 -8.76 -16.63
CA PHE A 142 8.10 -9.96 -16.10
C PHE A 142 7.12 -9.63 -14.97
N VAL A 143 7.44 -8.66 -14.12
CA VAL A 143 6.57 -8.22 -13.02
C VAL A 143 5.29 -7.57 -13.54
N GLN A 144 5.40 -6.76 -14.59
CA GLN A 144 4.24 -6.16 -15.27
C GLN A 144 3.30 -7.24 -15.82
N GLU A 145 3.86 -8.23 -16.52
CA GLU A 145 3.10 -9.37 -17.04
C GLU A 145 2.46 -10.18 -15.90
N MET A 146 3.21 -10.44 -14.82
CA MET A 146 2.70 -11.14 -13.65
C MET A 146 1.50 -10.43 -13.04
N ILE A 147 1.59 -9.12 -12.81
CA ILE A 147 0.48 -8.33 -12.23
C ILE A 147 -0.74 -8.41 -13.16
N ARG A 148 -0.55 -8.16 -14.46
CA ARG A 148 -1.62 -8.23 -15.47
C ARG A 148 -2.32 -9.59 -15.49
N GLN A 149 -1.56 -10.68 -15.41
CA GLN A 149 -2.10 -12.04 -15.41
C GLN A 149 -2.81 -12.37 -14.10
N LEU A 150 -2.29 -11.92 -12.96
CA LEU A 150 -2.93 -12.11 -11.65
C LEU A 150 -4.25 -11.34 -11.54
N GLU A 151 -4.35 -10.15 -12.11
CA GLU A 151 -5.59 -9.36 -12.19
C GLU A 151 -6.68 -10.01 -13.06
N GLN A 152 -6.28 -10.80 -14.06
CA GLN A 152 -7.20 -11.57 -14.91
C GLN A 152 -7.75 -12.82 -14.23
N THR A 153 -7.19 -13.21 -13.07
CA THR A 153 -7.73 -14.35 -12.31
C THR A 153 -8.97 -13.96 -11.51
N ASN A 154 -9.77 -14.95 -11.11
CA ASN A 154 -10.95 -14.72 -10.27
C ASN A 154 -10.62 -14.31 -8.81
N TYR A 155 -9.34 -14.10 -8.49
CA TYR A 155 -8.88 -13.68 -7.18
C TYR A 155 -8.72 -12.16 -7.15
N ARG A 156 -9.46 -11.47 -6.27
CA ARG A 156 -9.36 -10.02 -6.06
C ARG A 156 -8.13 -9.66 -5.22
N LEU A 157 -6.94 -9.96 -5.73
CA LEU A 157 -5.67 -9.81 -5.02
C LEU A 157 -5.28 -8.34 -4.87
N LYS A 158 -4.83 -7.98 -3.67
CA LYS A 158 -4.27 -6.66 -3.35
C LYS A 158 -2.75 -6.77 -3.31
N LEU A 159 -2.12 -6.40 -4.42
CA LEU A 159 -0.66 -6.48 -4.59
C LEU A 159 -0.01 -5.10 -4.43
N CYS A 160 1.26 -5.08 -4.03
CA CYS A 160 2.06 -3.88 -3.89
C CYS A 160 3.51 -4.16 -4.31
N VAL A 161 4.26 -3.15 -4.75
CA VAL A 161 5.63 -3.29 -5.27
C VAL A 161 6.52 -2.20 -4.66
N SER A 162 7.84 -2.40 -4.65
CA SER A 162 8.77 -1.37 -4.14
C SER A 162 8.82 -0.12 -5.00
N ASP A 163 8.70 -0.28 -6.33
CA ASP A 163 9.13 0.74 -7.28
C ASP A 163 7.99 1.62 -7.81
N ARG A 164 8.30 2.90 -8.00
CA ARG A 164 7.33 4.01 -8.11
C ARG A 164 6.76 4.22 -9.52
N ASP A 165 7.35 3.64 -10.56
CA ASP A 165 7.04 3.99 -11.97
C ASP A 165 6.55 2.82 -12.83
N VAL A 166 6.11 1.72 -12.22
CA VAL A 166 6.03 0.43 -12.92
C VAL A 166 4.85 0.30 -13.87
N LEU A 167 3.69 0.93 -13.63
CA LEU A 167 2.51 0.76 -14.49
C LEU A 167 1.52 1.95 -14.42
N PRO A 168 1.19 2.61 -15.54
CA PRO A 168 0.02 3.47 -15.63
C PRO A 168 -1.25 2.61 -15.70
N GLY A 169 -2.13 2.71 -14.70
CA GLY A 169 -3.45 2.05 -14.73
C GLY A 169 -3.75 1.15 -13.54
N THR A 170 -2.74 0.54 -12.94
CA THR A 170 -2.88 -0.39 -11.81
C THR A 170 -2.73 0.30 -10.45
N CYS A 171 -3.44 -0.19 -9.44
CA CYS A 171 -3.38 0.34 -8.07
C CYS A 171 -2.12 -0.15 -7.35
N VAL A 172 -0.99 0.49 -7.67
CA VAL A 172 0.33 0.16 -7.13
C VAL A 172 0.69 1.11 -6.00
N TRP A 173 1.15 0.55 -4.88
CA TRP A 173 1.53 1.29 -3.68
C TRP A 173 3.03 1.10 -3.42
N SER A 174 3.76 2.19 -3.20
CA SER A 174 5.14 2.17 -2.71
C SER A 174 5.12 1.75 -1.24
N ILE A 175 6.00 0.85 -0.83
CA ILE A 175 5.97 0.30 0.53
C ILE A 175 7.35 0.41 1.19
N ALA A 176 7.39 1.07 2.35
CA ALA A 176 8.55 1.04 3.25
C ALA A 176 8.61 -0.28 4.03
N SER A 177 9.80 -0.68 4.50
CA SER A 177 10.00 -1.96 5.19
C SER A 177 9.03 -2.18 6.37
N GLU A 178 8.69 -1.14 7.13
CA GLU A 178 7.72 -1.23 8.23
C GLU A 178 6.28 -1.59 7.77
N LEU A 179 5.89 -1.12 6.58
CA LEU A 179 4.61 -1.48 5.98
C LEU A 179 4.61 -2.93 5.49
N ILE A 180 5.73 -3.44 4.97
CA ILE A 180 5.85 -4.85 4.57
C ILE A 180 5.54 -5.75 5.75
N GLU A 181 6.07 -5.42 6.93
CA GLU A 181 5.85 -6.19 8.15
C GLU A 181 4.38 -6.20 8.56
N LYS A 182 3.78 -5.02 8.70
CA LYS A 182 2.47 -4.84 9.35
C LYS A 182 1.29 -4.99 8.39
N ARG A 183 1.49 -4.80 7.09
CA ARG A 183 0.42 -4.71 6.09
C ARG A 183 0.47 -5.84 5.06
N CYS A 184 1.62 -6.45 4.77
CA CYS A 184 1.73 -7.48 3.73
C CYS A 184 1.75 -8.89 4.32
N ARG A 185 0.77 -9.73 3.92
CA ARG A 185 0.68 -11.13 4.37
C ARG A 185 1.81 -11.99 3.81
N ARG A 186 2.17 -11.78 2.55
CA ARG A 186 3.23 -12.52 1.84
C ARG A 186 4.17 -11.59 1.11
N MET A 187 5.35 -12.11 0.78
CA MET A 187 6.33 -11.49 -0.09
C MET A 187 6.61 -12.43 -1.27
N VAL A 188 6.30 -11.97 -2.47
CA VAL A 188 6.72 -12.59 -3.72
C VAL A 188 8.12 -12.06 -4.04
N VAL A 189 9.06 -12.97 -4.26
CA VAL A 189 10.46 -12.63 -4.56
C VAL A 189 10.77 -13.08 -5.99
N VAL A 190 10.95 -12.15 -6.92
CA VAL A 190 11.33 -12.46 -8.30
C VAL A 190 12.85 -12.63 -8.35
N VAL A 191 13.30 -13.89 -8.39
CA VAL A 191 14.73 -14.22 -8.33
C VAL A 191 15.34 -14.21 -9.72
N SER A 192 16.42 -13.44 -9.87
CA SER A 192 17.25 -13.30 -11.06
C SER A 192 18.72 -13.08 -10.69
N ASP A 193 19.65 -13.25 -11.63
CA ASP A 193 21.08 -12.96 -11.40
C ASP A 193 21.34 -11.50 -10.95
N ASP A 194 20.48 -10.56 -11.36
CA ASP A 194 20.52 -9.14 -11.00
C ASP A 194 19.91 -8.90 -9.60
N TYR A 195 18.81 -9.59 -9.28
CA TYR A 195 18.22 -9.58 -7.95
C TYR A 195 19.23 -9.99 -6.87
N LEU A 196 20.03 -11.03 -7.17
CA LEU A 196 21.09 -11.53 -6.29
C LEU A 196 22.25 -10.55 -6.08
N GLN A 197 22.34 -9.48 -6.87
CA GLN A 197 23.36 -8.44 -6.73
C GLN A 197 22.85 -7.19 -6.02
N SER A 198 21.53 -6.96 -6.02
CA SER A 198 20.94 -5.79 -5.37
C SER A 198 20.98 -5.93 -3.86
N LYS A 199 21.64 -4.97 -3.19
CA LYS A 199 21.72 -4.89 -1.73
C LYS A 199 20.36 -4.61 -1.11
N GLU A 200 19.51 -3.84 -1.80
CA GLU A 200 18.15 -3.52 -1.39
C GLU A 200 17.29 -4.79 -1.39
N CYS A 201 17.37 -5.58 -2.47
CA CYS A 201 16.67 -6.86 -2.59
C CYS A 201 17.12 -7.88 -1.53
N ASP A 202 18.42 -7.96 -1.28
CA ASP A 202 18.99 -8.81 -0.21
C ASP A 202 18.49 -8.37 1.18
N PHE A 203 18.51 -7.07 1.47
CA PHE A 203 17.98 -6.53 2.72
C PHE A 203 16.49 -6.86 2.89
N GLN A 204 15.66 -6.61 1.87
CA GLN A 204 14.22 -6.88 1.94
C GLN A 204 13.91 -8.37 2.14
N THR A 205 14.66 -9.26 1.46
CA THR A 205 14.53 -10.70 1.63
C THR A 205 14.88 -11.12 3.07
N LYS A 206 16.03 -10.67 3.58
CA LYS A 206 16.49 -10.97 4.94
C LYS A 206 15.53 -10.43 6.01
N PHE A 207 15.00 -9.23 5.79
CA PHE A 207 13.98 -8.65 6.66
C PHE A 207 12.70 -9.50 6.65
N ALA A 208 12.18 -9.89 5.49
CA ALA A 208 10.98 -10.73 5.42
C ALA A 208 11.15 -12.09 6.12
N LEU A 209 12.35 -12.65 6.07
CA LEU A 209 12.70 -13.89 6.77
C LEU A 209 12.77 -13.70 8.28
N SER A 210 13.35 -12.60 8.77
CA SER A 210 13.45 -12.34 10.21
C SER A 210 12.07 -12.16 10.87
N LEU A 211 11.09 -11.66 10.11
CA LEU A 211 9.70 -11.55 10.55
C LEU A 211 8.96 -12.90 10.66
N SER A 212 9.60 -13.99 10.24
CA SER A 212 8.99 -15.34 10.23
C SER A 212 9.92 -16.36 10.91
N PRO A 213 10.21 -16.25 12.22
CA PRO A 213 11.00 -17.26 12.92
C PRO A 213 10.15 -18.53 13.12
N GLY A 214 10.13 -19.42 12.13
CA GLY A 214 9.46 -20.71 12.22
C GLY A 214 9.06 -21.31 10.88
N ALA A 215 9.15 -22.64 10.76
CA ALA A 215 8.86 -23.41 9.54
C ALA A 215 7.38 -23.35 9.07
N HIS A 216 6.50 -22.67 9.80
CA HIS A 216 5.05 -22.71 9.57
C HIS A 216 4.47 -21.48 8.85
N GLN A 217 5.21 -20.38 8.73
CA GLN A 217 4.73 -19.20 7.99
C GLN A 217 5.37 -19.17 6.59
N LYS A 218 4.66 -19.68 5.58
CA LYS A 218 5.05 -19.60 4.15
C LYS A 218 4.90 -18.16 3.63
N ARG A 219 5.57 -17.20 4.27
CA ARG A 219 5.47 -15.77 3.97
C ARG A 219 6.15 -15.46 2.63
N LEU A 220 7.23 -16.15 2.31
CA LEU A 220 8.00 -15.93 1.09
C LEU A 220 7.62 -16.90 -0.03
N ILE A 221 7.40 -16.35 -1.22
CA ILE A 221 7.12 -17.10 -2.46
C ILE A 221 8.17 -16.70 -3.50
N PRO A 222 9.27 -17.45 -3.62
CA PRO A 222 10.27 -17.21 -4.65
C PRO A 222 9.72 -17.62 -6.03
N ILE A 223 9.91 -16.77 -7.02
CA ILE A 223 9.58 -17.01 -8.42
C ILE A 223 10.86 -17.00 -9.23
N LYS A 224 11.08 -18.06 -10.02
CA LYS A 224 12.14 -18.13 -11.03
C LYS A 224 11.50 -18.06 -12.40
N TYR A 225 11.83 -17.05 -13.20
CA TYR A 225 11.21 -16.85 -14.52
C TYR A 225 12.18 -16.96 -15.70
N LYS A 226 13.47 -16.91 -15.44
CA LYS A 226 14.55 -17.10 -16.42
C LYS A 226 15.62 -18.04 -15.89
N ALA A 227 16.44 -18.57 -16.78
CA ALA A 227 17.66 -19.29 -16.39
C ALA A 227 18.60 -18.34 -15.64
N MET A 228 19.28 -18.86 -14.63
CA MET A 228 20.23 -18.11 -13.81
C MET A 228 21.58 -18.80 -13.87
N LYS A 229 22.65 -18.01 -13.92
CA LYS A 229 24.03 -18.50 -13.85
C LYS A 229 24.45 -18.69 -12.39
N LYS A 230 23.91 -17.88 -11.49
CA LYS A 230 24.21 -17.93 -10.06
C LYS A 230 23.35 -18.96 -9.35
N GLU A 231 23.89 -19.50 -8.27
CA GLU A 231 23.17 -20.42 -7.41
C GLU A 231 22.05 -19.71 -6.65
N PHE A 232 20.99 -20.46 -6.38
CA PHE A 232 19.87 -19.97 -5.59
C PHE A 232 20.33 -19.64 -4.17
N PRO A 233 19.92 -18.51 -3.58
CA PRO A 233 20.32 -18.16 -2.23
C PRO A 233 20.03 -19.28 -1.25
N SER A 234 21.05 -19.63 -0.47
CA SER A 234 20.99 -20.63 0.59
C SER A 234 19.83 -20.39 1.56
N ILE A 235 19.44 -19.13 1.74
CA ILE A 235 18.36 -18.68 2.62
C ILE A 235 16.96 -19.03 2.10
N LEU A 236 16.81 -19.22 0.78
CA LEU A 236 15.55 -19.60 0.13
C LEU A 236 15.48 -21.11 -0.18
N ARG A 237 16.53 -21.89 0.15
CA ARG A 237 16.66 -23.30 -0.27
C ARG A 237 15.53 -24.22 0.24
N PHE A 238 14.94 -23.87 1.39
CA PHE A 238 13.88 -24.65 2.04
C PHE A 238 12.48 -24.17 1.67
N ILE A 239 12.39 -23.17 0.78
CA ILE A 239 11.13 -22.55 0.37
C ILE A 239 10.74 -23.10 -1.00
N THR A 240 9.47 -23.46 -1.16
CA THR A 240 8.96 -23.94 -2.45
C THR A 240 9.05 -22.84 -3.51
N VAL A 241 9.90 -23.05 -4.51
CA VAL A 241 10.08 -22.11 -5.63
C VAL A 241 8.98 -22.33 -6.68
N CYS A 242 8.39 -21.23 -7.15
CA CYS A 242 7.50 -21.22 -8.30
C CYS A 242 8.33 -21.02 -9.57
N ASP A 243 8.53 -22.09 -10.34
CA ASP A 243 9.31 -22.06 -11.57
C ASP A 243 8.40 -21.82 -12.80
N TYR A 244 8.53 -20.65 -13.41
CA TYR A 244 7.83 -20.24 -14.63
C TYR A 244 8.54 -20.67 -15.92
N THR A 245 9.80 -21.14 -15.81
CA THR A 245 10.57 -21.69 -16.93
C THR A 245 10.15 -23.11 -17.27
N ASN A 246 9.58 -23.84 -16.31
CA ASN A 246 9.11 -25.20 -16.49
C ASN A 246 7.81 -25.23 -17.32
N PRO A 247 7.81 -25.83 -18.54
CA PRO A 247 6.64 -25.88 -19.40
C PRO A 247 5.46 -26.62 -18.77
N CYS A 248 5.72 -27.65 -17.96
CA CYS A 248 4.71 -28.49 -17.34
C CYS A 248 3.85 -27.71 -16.33
N THR A 249 4.40 -26.68 -15.69
CA THR A 249 3.69 -25.88 -14.69
C THR A 249 3.18 -24.54 -15.23
N LYS A 250 3.55 -24.19 -16.47
CA LYS A 250 3.28 -22.87 -17.06
C LYS A 250 1.79 -22.59 -17.27
N SER A 251 1.02 -23.59 -17.71
CA SER A 251 -0.40 -23.44 -18.08
C SER A 251 -1.30 -23.02 -16.93
N TRP A 252 -1.05 -23.49 -15.71
CA TRP A 252 -1.80 -23.13 -14.49
C TRP A 252 -0.97 -22.29 -13.51
N PHE A 253 0.18 -21.75 -13.95
CA PHE A 253 1.13 -21.04 -13.09
C PHE A 253 0.46 -19.87 -12.36
N TRP A 254 -0.18 -18.97 -13.12
CA TRP A 254 -0.81 -17.77 -12.58
C TRP A 254 -1.98 -18.10 -11.65
N THR A 255 -2.79 -19.09 -11.99
CA THR A 255 -3.90 -19.55 -11.14
C THR A 255 -3.39 -20.13 -9.82
N ARG A 256 -2.31 -20.93 -9.86
CA ARG A 256 -1.69 -21.51 -8.67
C ARG A 256 -1.02 -20.44 -7.81
N LEU A 257 -0.34 -19.47 -8.42
CA LEU A 257 0.24 -18.33 -7.72
C LEU A 257 -0.86 -17.49 -7.06
N ALA A 258 -1.91 -17.13 -7.81
CA ALA A 258 -3.04 -16.36 -7.29
C ALA A 258 -3.71 -17.06 -6.11
N LYS A 259 -3.95 -18.38 -6.22
CA LYS A 259 -4.45 -19.20 -5.12
C LYS A 259 -3.52 -19.13 -3.90
N ALA A 260 -2.22 -19.30 -4.09
CA ALA A 260 -1.25 -19.24 -2.99
C ALA A 260 -1.23 -17.87 -2.28
N LEU A 261 -1.40 -16.78 -3.03
CA LEU A 261 -1.46 -15.42 -2.49
C LEU A 261 -2.78 -15.14 -1.76
N SER A 262 -3.88 -15.73 -2.22
CA SER A 262 -5.23 -15.55 -1.64
C SER A 262 -5.45 -16.27 -0.31
N LEU A 263 -4.64 -17.28 0.01
CA LEU A 263 -4.77 -18.02 1.26
C LEU A 263 -4.51 -17.11 2.48
N PRO A 264 -5.05 -17.40 3.67
CA PRO A 264 -4.75 -16.64 4.89
C PRO A 264 -3.27 -16.69 5.25
#